data_AF-A0A2N4YX39-F1
#
_entry.id   AF-A0A2N4YX39-F1
#
_cell.length_a   1.000
_cell.length_b   1.000
_cell.length_c   1.000
_cell.angle_alpha   90.00
_cell.angle_beta   90.00
_cell.angle_gamma   90.00
#
_symmetry.space_group_name_H-M   'P 1'
#
loop_
_entity.id
_entity.type
_entity.pdbx_description
1 polymer ?
#
loop_
_entity_poly.entity_id
_entity_poly.type
_entity_poly.pdbx_seq_one_letter_code
_entity_poly.pdbx_strand_id
1 'polypeptide(L)'
;MKVWPVKHSPLLCQPERFIARSELQALIRNVTQNLVNIKDESGQFLLRLDDGRVIDTKGWAGWEWTHGVGLYGIYQYYQQTGDIEMRDIIDRWFADRFAEGATTKNVNTMAPFLTLAYRFEETGRMAYLPWLESWAEWAMHEMPRTE
;
A
#
# COMPACT_ATOMS: atom_id res chain seq x y z
N MET A 1 -51.13 -0.15 -7.84
CA MET A 1 -50.10 0.13 -6.82
C MET A 1 -50.10 1.62 -6.52
N LYS A 2 -50.03 2.00 -5.24
CA LYS A 2 -49.88 3.41 -4.82
C LYS A 2 -48.41 3.82 -4.98
N VAL A 3 -48.15 4.92 -5.68
CA VAL A 3 -46.79 5.44 -5.93
C VAL A 3 -46.67 6.84 -5.34
N TRP A 4 -45.57 7.11 -4.63
CA TRP A 4 -45.31 8.40 -3.99
C TRP A 4 -44.36 9.25 -4.86
N PRO A 5 -44.69 10.52 -5.16
CA PRO A 5 -43.88 11.34 -6.07
C PRO A 5 -42.69 11.97 -5.33
N VAL A 6 -41.49 11.40 -5.50
CA VAL A 6 -40.26 11.93 -4.84
C VAL A 6 -39.22 12.52 -5.79
N LYS A 7 -39.29 12.21 -7.10
CA LYS A 7 -38.26 12.56 -8.09
C LYS A 7 -38.00 14.08 -8.26
N HIS A 8 -38.98 14.91 -7.95
CA HIS A 8 -38.90 16.36 -8.12
C HIS A 8 -38.26 17.08 -6.91
N SER A 9 -38.19 16.43 -5.75
CA SER A 9 -37.69 17.05 -4.53
C SER A 9 -36.18 16.80 -4.39
N PRO A 10 -35.34 17.85 -4.33
CA PRO A 10 -33.90 17.69 -4.11
C PRO A 10 -33.54 17.00 -2.78
N LEU A 11 -34.45 17.02 -1.81
CA LEU A 11 -34.26 16.40 -0.50
C LEU A 11 -34.64 14.91 -0.50
N LEU A 12 -35.54 14.49 -1.39
CA LEU A 12 -36.10 13.13 -1.40
C LEU A 12 -35.65 12.29 -2.58
N CYS A 13 -35.11 12.91 -3.64
CA CYS A 13 -34.57 12.16 -4.77
C CYS A 13 -33.34 11.36 -4.31
N GLN A 14 -33.24 10.12 -4.80
CA GLN A 14 -32.04 9.33 -4.55
C GLN A 14 -30.84 9.98 -5.27
N PRO A 15 -29.62 9.88 -4.71
CA PRO A 15 -28.42 10.36 -5.39
C PRO A 15 -28.26 9.67 -6.74
N GLU A 16 -28.00 10.47 -7.78
CA GLU A 16 -27.60 9.94 -9.08
C GLU A 16 -26.12 9.52 -9.00
N ARG A 17 -25.85 8.24 -9.29
CA ARG A 17 -24.50 7.67 -9.26
C ARG A 17 -24.19 7.11 -10.64
N PHE A 18 -23.08 7.55 -11.23
CA PHE A 18 -22.67 7.10 -12.56
C PHE A 18 -22.06 5.69 -12.59
N ILE A 19 -21.68 5.16 -11.43
CA ILE A 19 -21.11 3.81 -11.26
C ILE A 19 -21.73 3.13 -10.04
N ALA A 20 -22.08 1.85 -10.15
CA ALA A 20 -22.54 1.08 -9.01
C ALA A 20 -21.37 0.75 -8.07
N ARG A 21 -21.66 0.59 -6.78
CA ARG A 21 -20.63 0.23 -5.78
C ARG A 21 -19.89 -1.06 -6.14
N SER A 22 -20.60 -2.07 -6.64
CA SER A 22 -20.02 -3.36 -7.04
C SER A 22 -19.03 -3.24 -8.20
N GLU A 23 -19.36 -2.41 -9.19
CA GLU A 23 -18.49 -2.13 -10.34
C GLU A 23 -17.24 -1.36 -9.92
N LEU A 24 -17.39 -0.37 -9.05
CA LEU A 24 -16.25 0.37 -8.50
C LEU A 24 -15.33 -0.53 -7.66
N GLN A 25 -15.89 -1.40 -6.83
CA GLN A 25 -15.11 -2.38 -6.05
C GLN A 25 -14.36 -3.36 -6.97
N ALA A 26 -15.00 -3.83 -8.04
CA ALA A 26 -14.34 -4.68 -9.03
C ALA A 26 -13.21 -3.94 -9.76
N LEU A 27 -13.41 -2.66 -10.10
CA LEU A 27 -12.40 -1.84 -10.74
C LEU A 27 -11.18 -1.63 -9.82
N ILE A 28 -11.41 -1.36 -8.53
CA ILE A 28 -10.32 -1.22 -7.55
C ILE A 28 -9.50 -2.52 -7.49
N ARG A 29 -10.16 -3.68 -7.35
CA ARG A 29 -9.48 -4.99 -7.36
C ARG A 29 -8.69 -5.23 -8.65
N ASN A 30 -9.21 -4.83 -9.81
CA ASN A 30 -8.49 -4.98 -11.08
C ASN A 30 -7.24 -4.08 -11.17
N VAL A 31 -7.32 -2.85 -10.67
CA VAL A 31 -6.14 -1.96 -10.57
C VAL A 31 -5.11 -2.52 -9.59
N THR A 32 -5.55 -3.04 -8.44
CA THR A 32 -4.65 -3.72 -7.50
C THR A 32 -3.99 -4.94 -8.13
N GLN A 33 -4.75 -5.75 -8.88
CA GLN A 33 -4.20 -6.89 -9.61
C GLN A 33 -3.12 -6.45 -10.61
N ASN A 34 -3.35 -5.36 -11.34
CA ASN A 34 -2.33 -4.81 -12.24
C ASN A 34 -1.08 -4.39 -11.46
N LEU A 35 -1.26 -3.61 -10.39
CA LEU A 35 -0.18 -3.09 -9.56
C LEU A 35 0.77 -4.20 -9.05
N VAL A 36 0.20 -5.26 -8.46
CA VAL A 36 1.01 -6.34 -7.86
C VAL A 36 1.64 -7.28 -8.89
N ASN A 37 1.29 -7.14 -10.17
CA ASN A 37 1.86 -7.90 -11.29
C ASN A 37 2.83 -7.10 -12.16
N ILE A 38 3.13 -5.84 -11.80
CA ILE A 38 4.20 -5.08 -12.44
C ILE A 38 5.53 -5.82 -12.20
N LYS A 39 6.33 -5.96 -13.26
CA LYS A 39 7.62 -6.66 -13.28
C LYS A 39 8.50 -6.16 -14.41
N ASP A 40 9.81 -6.26 -14.22
CA ASP A 40 10.83 -5.96 -15.23
C ASP A 40 11.61 -7.24 -15.57
N GLU A 41 11.01 -8.12 -16.36
CA GLU A 41 11.58 -9.44 -16.67
C GLU A 41 12.89 -9.37 -17.46
N SER A 42 13.10 -8.32 -18.25
CA SER A 42 14.34 -8.10 -19.00
C SER A 42 15.44 -7.45 -18.14
N GLY A 43 15.09 -6.91 -16.97
CA GLY A 43 15.99 -6.13 -16.14
C GLY A 43 16.41 -4.80 -16.77
N GLN A 44 15.59 -4.25 -17.67
CA GLN A 44 15.87 -3.01 -18.40
C GLN A 44 16.02 -1.80 -17.46
N PHE A 45 15.33 -1.81 -16.32
CA PHE A 45 15.20 -0.71 -15.39
C PHE A 45 15.87 -0.99 -14.03
N LEU A 46 16.72 -2.02 -13.95
CA LEU A 46 17.50 -2.29 -12.75
C LEU A 46 18.40 -1.10 -12.41
N LEU A 47 18.24 -0.58 -11.19
CA LEU A 47 19.11 0.47 -10.67
C LEU A 47 20.41 -0.17 -10.17
N ARG A 48 21.54 0.28 -10.70
CA ARG A 48 22.87 -0.21 -10.33
C ARG A 48 23.61 0.87 -9.56
N LEU A 49 24.12 0.51 -8.39
CA LEU A 49 24.91 1.37 -7.53
C LEU A 49 26.38 0.93 -7.55
N ASP A 50 27.30 1.87 -7.34
CA ASP A 50 28.75 1.65 -7.39
C ASP A 50 29.30 0.84 -6.20
N ASP A 51 28.48 0.66 -5.15
CA ASP A 51 28.72 -0.29 -4.05
C ASP A 51 28.34 -1.75 -4.39
N GLY A 52 27.94 -2.02 -5.63
CA GLY A 52 27.62 -3.35 -6.14
C GLY A 52 26.14 -3.76 -6.00
N ARG A 53 25.29 -2.95 -5.37
CA ARG A 53 23.85 -3.24 -5.30
C ARG A 53 23.18 -3.12 -6.67
N VAL A 54 22.26 -4.05 -6.92
CA VAL A 54 21.36 -4.06 -8.09
C VAL A 54 19.94 -4.16 -7.58
N ILE A 55 19.13 -3.13 -7.83
CA ILE A 55 17.81 -2.96 -7.23
C ILE A 55 16.75 -3.05 -8.33
N ASP A 56 15.78 -3.95 -8.17
CA ASP A 56 14.55 -3.93 -8.95
C ASP A 56 13.62 -2.84 -8.42
N THR A 57 13.43 -1.80 -9.24
CA THR A 57 12.59 -0.64 -8.91
C THR A 57 11.17 -0.76 -9.47
N LYS A 58 10.86 -1.85 -10.17
CA LYS A 58 9.60 -2.05 -10.89
C LYS A 58 8.77 -3.17 -10.29
N GLY A 59 9.39 -4.33 -10.08
CA GLY A 59 8.70 -5.53 -9.62
C GLY A 59 8.05 -5.33 -8.26
N TRP A 60 6.91 -5.99 -8.02
CA TRP A 60 6.27 -6.03 -6.69
C TRP A 60 7.17 -6.64 -5.60
N ALA A 61 8.20 -7.40 -6.02
CA ALA A 61 9.25 -7.90 -5.15
C ALA A 61 10.26 -6.82 -4.69
N GLY A 62 10.17 -5.60 -5.23
CA GLY A 62 11.04 -4.48 -4.85
C GLY A 62 10.66 -3.84 -3.51
N TRP A 63 11.46 -2.86 -3.10
CA TRP A 63 11.22 -2.04 -1.91
C TRP A 63 11.50 -0.57 -2.21
N GLU A 64 10.45 0.13 -2.62
CA GLU A 64 10.51 1.54 -3.03
C GLU A 64 9.29 2.32 -2.50
N TRP A 65 9.33 3.65 -2.58
CA TRP A 65 8.22 4.50 -2.13
C TRP A 65 6.89 4.18 -2.84
N THR A 66 6.95 3.71 -4.09
CA THR A 66 5.79 3.26 -4.87
C THR A 66 5.05 2.11 -4.19
N HIS A 67 5.79 1.19 -3.58
CA HIS A 67 5.23 0.10 -2.79
C HIS A 67 4.56 0.65 -1.53
N GLY A 68 5.16 1.63 -0.85
CA GLY A 68 4.55 2.27 0.31
C GLY A 68 3.19 2.91 -0.02
N VAL A 69 3.11 3.63 -1.14
CA VAL A 69 1.84 4.22 -1.63
C VAL A 69 0.83 3.12 -2.01
N GLY A 70 1.27 2.10 -2.74
CA GLY A 70 0.42 0.98 -3.16
C GLY A 70 -0.15 0.21 -1.97
N LEU A 71 0.70 -0.16 -1.01
CA LEU A 71 0.32 -0.82 0.23
C LEU A 71 -0.68 0.02 1.03
N TYR A 72 -0.49 1.34 1.09
CA TYR A 72 -1.41 2.20 1.83
C TYR A 72 -2.79 2.30 1.17
N GLY A 73 -2.86 2.33 -0.17
CA GLY A 73 -4.13 2.27 -0.90
C GLY A 73 -4.86 0.94 -0.70
N ILE A 74 -4.13 -0.18 -0.79
CA ILE A 74 -4.65 -1.53 -0.52
C ILE A 74 -5.14 -1.62 0.94
N TYR A 75 -4.38 -1.05 1.87
CA TYR A 75 -4.73 -1.01 3.30
C TYR A 75 -6.02 -0.24 3.55
N GLN A 76 -6.17 0.97 2.99
CA GLN A 76 -7.40 1.75 3.15
C GLN A 76 -8.62 0.99 2.61
N TYR A 77 -8.48 0.28 1.49
CA TYR A 77 -9.56 -0.54 0.96
C TYR A 77 -9.89 -1.71 1.90
N TYR A 78 -8.89 -2.41 2.40
CA TYR A 78 -9.08 -3.46 3.41
C TYR A 78 -9.74 -2.90 4.68
N GLN A 79 -9.26 -1.78 5.23
CA GLN A 79 -9.82 -1.15 6.43
C GLN A 79 -11.29 -0.79 6.26
N GLN A 80 -11.69 -0.30 5.08
CA GLN A 80 -13.07 0.09 4.79
C GLN A 80 -14.02 -1.11 4.58
N THR A 81 -13.51 -2.23 4.04
CA THR A 81 -14.35 -3.31 3.53
C THR A 81 -14.20 -4.65 4.25
N GLY A 82 -13.10 -4.85 4.98
CA GLY A 82 -12.70 -6.12 5.55
C GLY A 82 -12.21 -7.15 4.51
N ASP A 83 -11.89 -6.73 3.28
CA ASP A 83 -11.45 -7.65 2.20
C ASP A 83 -10.14 -8.35 2.57
N ILE A 84 -10.23 -9.66 2.81
CA ILE A 84 -9.12 -10.49 3.29
C ILE A 84 -8.03 -10.67 2.22
N GLU A 85 -8.38 -10.69 0.94
CA GLU A 85 -7.37 -10.83 -0.11
C GLU A 85 -6.44 -9.61 -0.15
N MET A 86 -7.01 -8.42 0.07
CA MET A 86 -6.28 -7.16 0.17
C MET A 86 -5.35 -7.14 1.38
N ARG A 87 -5.83 -7.60 2.54
CA ARG A 87 -5.00 -7.78 3.74
C ARG A 87 -3.83 -8.72 3.48
N ASP A 88 -4.10 -9.85 2.83
CA ASP A 88 -3.09 -10.89 2.61
C ASP A 88 -2.03 -10.47 1.58
N ILE A 89 -2.33 -9.55 0.67
CA ILE A 89 -1.31 -8.91 -0.19
C ILE A 89 -0.31 -8.12 0.67
N ILE A 90 -0.81 -7.32 1.62
CA ILE A 90 0.02 -6.49 2.51
C ILE A 90 0.89 -7.38 3.41
N ASP A 91 0.25 -8.32 4.10
CA ASP A 91 0.91 -9.20 5.06
C ASP A 91 2.00 -10.05 4.38
N ARG A 92 1.76 -10.55 3.15
CA ARG A 92 2.77 -11.29 2.38
C ARG A 92 3.93 -10.40 1.95
N TRP A 93 3.67 -9.19 1.46
CA TRP A 93 4.74 -8.29 1.03
C TRP A 93 5.72 -7.99 2.16
N PHE A 94 5.22 -7.68 3.36
CA PHE A 94 6.10 -7.47 4.52
C PHE A 94 6.83 -8.75 4.95
N ALA A 95 6.15 -9.90 4.95
CA ALA A 95 6.78 -11.17 5.30
C ALA A 95 7.96 -11.48 4.35
N ASP A 96 7.76 -11.32 3.05
CA ASP A 96 8.78 -11.59 2.03
C ASP A 96 9.97 -10.61 2.18
N ARG A 97 9.71 -9.29 2.28
CA ARG A 97 10.77 -8.29 2.43
C ARG A 97 11.56 -8.42 3.74
N PHE A 98 10.90 -8.75 4.84
CA PHE A 98 11.60 -8.97 6.11
C PHE A 98 12.43 -10.24 6.13
N ALA A 99 12.04 -11.27 5.38
CA ALA A 99 12.83 -12.49 5.21
C ALA A 99 14.10 -12.26 4.36
N GLU A 100 14.03 -11.37 3.36
CA GLU A 100 15.18 -10.96 2.55
C GLU A 100 16.17 -10.07 3.32
N GLY A 101 15.66 -9.28 4.27
CA GLY A 101 16.44 -8.35 5.07
C GLY A 101 16.17 -6.90 4.70
N ALA A 102 16.59 -5.98 5.58
CA ALA A 102 16.30 -4.57 5.43
C ALA A 102 17.01 -3.97 4.21
N THR A 103 16.30 -3.15 3.43
CA THR A 103 16.95 -2.19 2.52
C THR A 103 17.59 -1.03 3.30
N THR A 104 18.40 -0.21 2.62
CA THR A 104 18.96 1.01 3.21
C THR A 104 17.88 2.06 3.48
N LYS A 105 17.96 2.70 4.65
CA LYS A 105 17.00 3.74 5.07
C LYS A 105 17.23 5.04 4.31
N ASN A 106 16.18 5.56 3.69
CA ASN A 106 16.14 6.88 3.06
C ASN A 106 14.68 7.38 3.02
N VAL A 107 14.46 8.60 2.51
CA VAL A 107 13.14 9.23 2.45
C VAL A 107 12.09 8.39 1.71
N ASN A 108 12.50 7.62 0.70
CA ASN A 108 11.60 6.80 -0.12
C ASN A 108 11.28 5.46 0.56
N THR A 109 12.30 4.76 1.04
CA THR A 109 12.15 3.41 1.60
C THR A 109 11.44 3.40 2.96
N MET A 110 11.27 4.58 3.58
CA MET A 110 10.46 4.80 4.78
C MET A 110 8.95 4.67 4.54
N ALA A 111 8.47 4.88 3.30
CA ALA A 111 7.03 4.97 3.02
C ALA A 111 6.20 3.73 3.44
N PRO A 112 6.64 2.46 3.24
CA PRO A 112 5.88 1.29 3.65
C PRO A 112 5.56 1.22 5.16
N PHE A 113 6.38 1.86 6.00
CA PHE A 113 6.23 1.77 7.47
C PHE A 113 4.95 2.42 7.99
N LEU A 114 4.32 3.34 7.23
CA LEU A 114 2.99 3.83 7.57
C LEU A 114 1.96 2.70 7.58
N THR A 115 1.96 1.86 6.55
CA THR A 115 1.04 0.72 6.47
C THR A 115 1.41 -0.33 7.51
N LEU A 116 2.71 -0.56 7.76
CA LEU A 116 3.16 -1.50 8.79
C LEU A 116 2.67 -1.10 10.19
N ALA A 117 2.67 0.20 10.52
CA ALA A 117 2.20 0.70 11.82
C ALA A 117 0.72 0.38 12.05
N TYR A 118 -0.14 0.61 11.05
CA TYR A 118 -1.54 0.22 11.13
C TYR A 118 -1.72 -1.30 11.27
N ARG A 119 -0.96 -2.10 10.51
CA ARG A 119 -1.00 -3.56 10.65
C ARG A 119 -0.52 -4.01 12.04
N PHE A 120 0.45 -3.32 12.63
CA PHE A 120 0.90 -3.59 14.00
C PHE A 120 -0.18 -3.25 15.02
N GLU A 121 -0.84 -2.10 14.89
CA GLU A 121 -1.97 -1.70 15.74
C GLU A 121 -3.08 -2.77 15.77
N GLU A 122 -3.45 -3.29 14.60
CA GLU A 122 -4.51 -4.31 14.50
C GLU A 122 -4.10 -5.69 15.01
N THR A 123 -2.83 -6.08 14.80
CA THR A 123 -2.40 -7.48 15.01
C THR A 123 -1.59 -7.71 16.27
N GLY A 124 -1.01 -6.65 16.85
CA GLY A 124 -0.06 -6.77 17.97
C GLY A 124 1.15 -7.65 17.66
N ARG A 125 1.49 -7.85 16.38
CA ARG A 125 2.63 -8.70 15.97
C ARG A 125 3.94 -8.08 16.44
N MET A 126 4.43 -8.54 17.59
CA MET A 126 5.66 -8.04 18.22
C MET A 126 6.89 -8.11 17.32
N ALA A 127 6.91 -9.01 16.34
CA ALA A 127 7.98 -9.07 15.34
C ALA A 127 8.09 -7.79 14.48
N TYR A 128 7.02 -7.00 14.36
CA TYR A 128 7.05 -5.72 13.62
C TYR A 128 7.61 -4.56 14.45
N LEU A 129 7.59 -4.66 15.78
CA LEU A 129 7.96 -3.54 16.65
C LEU A 129 9.43 -3.09 16.45
N PRO A 130 10.44 -3.99 16.38
CA PRO A 130 11.82 -3.56 16.15
C PRO A 130 12.01 -2.85 14.79
N TRP A 131 11.23 -3.24 13.78
CA TRP A 131 11.23 -2.58 12.49
C TRP A 131 10.68 -1.16 12.58
N LEU A 132 9.55 -0.97 13.25
CA LEU A 132 8.94 0.33 13.46
C LEU A 132 9.85 1.25 14.27
N GLU A 133 10.39 0.78 15.39
CA GLU A 133 11.29 1.54 16.25
C GLU A 133 12.56 1.94 15.50
N SER A 134 13.25 0.99 14.85
CA SER A 134 14.51 1.28 14.16
C SER A 134 14.36 2.31 13.03
N TRP A 135 13.27 2.25 12.27
CA TRP A 135 13.03 3.17 11.16
C TRP A 135 12.53 4.54 11.63
N ALA A 136 11.73 4.60 12.70
CA ALA A 136 11.31 5.85 13.32
C ALA A 136 12.48 6.59 13.98
N GLU A 137 13.32 5.89 14.75
CA GLU A 137 14.51 6.46 15.40
C GLU A 137 15.50 7.01 14.37
N TRP A 138 15.74 6.28 13.29
CA TRP A 138 16.54 6.78 12.18
C TRP A 138 15.97 8.09 11.61
N ALA A 139 14.65 8.13 11.36
CA ALA A 139 14.01 9.32 10.81
C ALA A 139 14.14 10.51 11.76
N MET A 140 14.10 10.29 13.07
CA MET A 140 14.21 11.30 14.11
C MET A 140 15.64 11.83 14.32
N HIS A 141 16.62 10.94 14.36
CA HIS A 141 17.95 11.25 14.90
C HIS A 141 19.10 11.09 13.90
N GLU A 142 18.93 10.32 12.82
CA GLU A 142 20.03 10.01 11.89
C GLU A 142 19.80 10.56 10.48
N MET A 143 18.55 10.73 10.05
CA MET A 143 18.23 11.26 8.73
C MET A 143 18.79 12.70 8.59
N PRO A 144 19.55 12.99 7.51
CA PRO A 144 20.15 14.32 7.32
C PRO A 144 19.13 15.46 7.40
N ARG A 145 19.53 16.57 8.03
CA ARG A 145 18.75 17.80 8.14
C ARG A 145 19.35 18.88 7.26
N THR A 146 18.49 19.75 6.74
CA THR A 146 18.96 21.01 6.12
C THR A 146 19.55 21.91 7.21
N GLU A 147 20.45 22.80 6.81
CA GLU A 147 20.92 23.92 7.65
C GLU A 147 19.84 24.99 7.83
#